data_AF-A0A2A6CHT8-F1
#
_entry.id   AF-A0A2A6CHT8-F1
#
_cell.length_a   1.000
_cell.length_b   1.000
_cell.length_c   1.000
_cell.angle_alpha   90.00
_cell.angle_beta   90.00
_cell.angle_gamma   90.00
#
_symmetry.space_group_name_H-M   'P 1'
#
loop_
_entity.id
_entity.type
_entity.pdbx_description
1 polymer ?
#
loop_
_entity_poly.entity_id
_entity_poly.type
_entity_poly.pdbx_seq_one_letter_code
_entity_poly.pdbx_strand_id
1 'polypeptide(L)'
;MTEVGGSYTDALTCAQKKELREIAAKIVADGKGILAADESTGTIGKRLSAISLENNEQNRQKYRQLLFTTPNLNQHISGVILYEETFHQSTDSGKKFVDLLNEQGIVPGIKLDLGVVPLAGTIGEGTTQGLDGLAAKAAAFKKGGCGFAKWRCVLTIADHTPSHLGMLENANVLARYASICQQNGLVPIVEPEVLCDGDHDLKRAQKVTEQVLSFVYKALADHHVYLEGTLLKPNMVTPGQSSAKKSSHEEIGLATVEALRRGVPSAVPGITFLSGGQSELDATANLNAINQAPLLKPWKLTFSYGRALQQSVLKAWGGKDANVGAAQKVLLARASANGAASLGKYQVRFSPLPWYQGPRIMVPEYQVPWYQGPRIMVPEYQVPWYQGSRIMVPEYQVPWYQGPRIMVPEYQVPWYQGPRIMVPEYQVPWYQGPRIMVPEYQVPWYQGPRIMVPEYQVPWYQGPRIMVPEYQVPWYQGPRIMGEDASSAAAESLFVAKHSY
;
A
#
# COMPACT_ATOMS: atom_id res chain seq x y z
N MET A 1 -4.79 7.87 -53.47
CA MET A 1 -5.57 6.68 -53.06
C MET A 1 -7.03 7.01 -53.35
N THR A 2 -7.78 6.09 -53.95
CA THR A 2 -9.23 6.26 -54.14
C THR A 2 -9.94 6.25 -52.78
N GLU A 3 -11.04 6.98 -52.67
CA GLU A 3 -11.85 7.00 -51.45
C GLU A 3 -12.43 5.61 -51.18
N VAL A 4 -12.21 5.08 -49.97
CA VAL A 4 -12.73 3.76 -49.60
C VAL A 4 -14.16 3.88 -49.04
N GLY A 5 -15.03 4.57 -49.78
CA GLY A 5 -16.43 4.76 -49.45
C GLY A 5 -17.16 3.41 -49.39
N GLY A 6 -17.58 2.98 -48.20
CA GLY A 6 -18.32 1.74 -47.98
C GLY A 6 -17.52 0.58 -47.35
N SER A 7 -16.25 0.75 -46.97
CA SER A 7 -15.49 -0.31 -46.27
C SER A 7 -15.75 -0.41 -44.76
N TYR A 8 -16.43 0.57 -44.17
CA TYR A 8 -16.81 0.57 -42.76
C TYR A 8 -18.23 1.14 -42.59
N THR A 9 -18.93 0.65 -41.56
CA THR A 9 -20.19 1.23 -41.08
C THR A 9 -19.96 1.82 -39.70
N ASP A 10 -20.70 2.88 -39.36
CA ASP A 10 -20.49 3.57 -38.09
C ASP A 10 -21.07 2.74 -36.94
N ALA A 11 -20.19 2.13 -36.14
CA ALA A 11 -20.56 1.06 -35.21
C ALA A 11 -21.54 1.49 -34.10
N LEU A 12 -21.69 2.78 -33.85
CA LEU A 12 -22.57 3.33 -32.80
C LEU A 12 -23.29 4.58 -33.33
N THR A 13 -24.58 4.68 -33.08
CA THR A 13 -25.36 5.90 -33.36
C THR A 13 -24.84 7.09 -32.55
N CYS A 14 -25.13 8.32 -33.01
CA CYS A 14 -24.81 9.53 -32.24
C CYS A 14 -25.42 9.53 -30.82
N ALA A 15 -26.58 8.88 -30.62
CA ALA A 15 -27.19 8.72 -29.30
C ALA A 15 -26.37 7.80 -28.37
N GLN A 16 -25.95 6.62 -28.86
CA GLN A 16 -25.07 5.72 -28.10
C GLN A 16 -23.71 6.36 -27.82
N LYS A 17 -23.11 7.03 -28.81
CA LYS A 17 -21.86 7.79 -28.64
C LYS A 17 -21.97 8.88 -27.58
N LYS A 18 -23.12 9.57 -27.50
CA LYS A 18 -23.40 10.55 -26.44
C LYS A 18 -23.53 9.87 -25.08
N GLU A 19 -24.39 8.86 -24.95
CA GLU A 19 -24.66 8.16 -23.69
C GLU A 19 -23.38 7.59 -23.06
N LEU A 20 -22.58 6.86 -23.84
CA LEU A 20 -21.32 6.26 -23.36
C LEU A 20 -20.32 7.32 -22.90
N ARG A 21 -20.23 8.46 -23.60
CA ARG A 21 -19.36 9.58 -23.22
C ARG A 21 -19.83 10.26 -21.93
N GLU A 22 -21.14 10.46 -21.75
CA GLU A 22 -21.72 11.05 -20.55
C GLU A 22 -21.55 10.14 -19.32
N ILE A 23 -21.72 8.81 -19.48
CA ILE A 23 -21.45 7.84 -18.42
C ILE A 23 -19.95 7.81 -18.06
N ALA A 24 -19.06 7.75 -19.06
CA ALA A 24 -17.61 7.72 -18.80
C ALA A 24 -17.13 9.00 -18.09
N ALA A 25 -17.58 10.17 -18.54
CA ALA A 25 -17.30 11.45 -17.89
C ALA A 25 -17.83 11.53 -16.45
N LYS A 26 -19.05 11.01 -16.18
CA LYS A 26 -19.59 10.91 -14.81
C LYS A 26 -18.72 10.03 -13.90
N ILE A 27 -18.15 8.95 -14.44
CA ILE A 27 -17.28 8.03 -13.69
C ILE A 27 -15.91 8.66 -13.36
N VAL A 28 -15.36 9.54 -14.20
CA VAL A 28 -14.07 10.23 -13.93
C VAL A 28 -14.22 11.70 -13.53
N ALA A 29 -15.33 12.03 -12.88
CA ALA A 29 -15.58 13.35 -12.29
C ALA A 29 -14.49 13.74 -11.27
N ASP A 30 -14.15 15.04 -11.23
CA ASP A 30 -13.06 15.57 -10.40
C ASP A 30 -13.22 15.24 -8.90
N GLY A 31 -12.14 14.78 -8.28
CA GLY A 31 -12.12 14.37 -6.87
C GLY A 31 -12.79 13.02 -6.58
N LYS A 32 -13.18 12.27 -7.61
CA LYS A 32 -13.84 10.95 -7.48
C LYS A 32 -13.11 9.83 -8.20
N GLY A 33 -13.41 8.59 -7.81
CA GLY A 33 -12.95 7.38 -8.48
C GLY A 33 -13.85 6.19 -8.19
N ILE A 34 -13.38 4.98 -8.52
CA ILE A 34 -14.17 3.75 -8.50
C ILE A 34 -13.80 2.88 -7.29
N LEU A 35 -14.82 2.39 -6.58
CA LEU A 35 -14.69 1.30 -5.62
C LEU A 35 -14.86 -0.03 -6.35
N ALA A 36 -13.80 -0.81 -6.46
CA ALA A 36 -13.83 -2.13 -7.07
C ALA A 36 -14.24 -3.18 -6.02
N ALA A 37 -15.53 -3.54 -6.00
CA ALA A 37 -16.13 -4.54 -5.13
C ALA A 37 -16.55 -5.80 -5.95
N ASP A 38 -15.83 -6.06 -7.04
CA ASP A 38 -16.06 -7.16 -7.99
C ASP A 38 -15.32 -8.45 -7.63
N GLU A 39 -14.97 -8.63 -6.36
CA GLU A 39 -14.35 -9.87 -5.90
C GLU A 39 -15.29 -11.07 -6.07
N SER A 40 -14.89 -12.04 -6.89
CA SER A 40 -15.58 -13.34 -7.02
C SER A 40 -15.61 -14.09 -5.69
N THR A 41 -16.52 -15.06 -5.56
CA THR A 41 -16.77 -15.84 -4.32
C THR A 41 -15.50 -16.41 -3.68
N GLY A 42 -14.54 -16.91 -4.47
CA GLY A 42 -13.23 -17.37 -3.96
C GLY A 42 -12.26 -16.24 -3.59
N THR A 43 -12.36 -15.08 -4.26
CA THR A 43 -11.52 -13.90 -4.00
C THR A 43 -11.94 -13.16 -2.73
N ILE A 44 -13.25 -12.99 -2.52
CA ILE A 44 -13.79 -12.42 -1.27
C ILE A 44 -13.61 -13.38 -0.10
N GLY A 45 -13.72 -14.70 -0.32
CA GLY A 45 -13.45 -15.72 0.70
C GLY A 45 -12.08 -15.55 1.36
N LYS A 46 -11.02 -15.38 0.56
CA LYS A 46 -9.65 -15.09 1.07
C LYS A 46 -9.58 -13.84 1.95
N ARG A 47 -10.46 -12.84 1.73
CA ARG A 47 -10.54 -11.62 2.56
C ARG A 47 -11.34 -11.82 3.85
N LEU A 48 -12.42 -12.61 3.80
CA LEU A 48 -13.22 -12.95 4.99
C LEU A 48 -12.43 -13.87 5.93
N SER A 49 -11.70 -14.86 5.41
CA SER A 49 -10.80 -15.70 6.22
C SER A 49 -9.70 -14.90 6.92
N ALA A 50 -9.23 -13.79 6.33
CA ALA A 50 -8.24 -12.89 6.93
C ALA A 50 -8.78 -12.07 8.13
N ILE A 51 -10.08 -12.13 8.40
CA ILE A 51 -10.74 -11.62 9.61
C ILE A 51 -11.48 -12.73 10.37
N SER A 52 -11.11 -14.00 10.13
CA SER A 52 -11.71 -15.21 10.73
C SER A 52 -13.22 -15.35 10.52
N LEU A 53 -13.77 -14.80 9.43
CA LEU A 53 -15.19 -14.87 9.10
C LEU A 53 -15.47 -15.90 7.99
N GLU A 54 -16.58 -16.62 8.10
CA GLU A 54 -17.01 -17.63 7.13
C GLU A 54 -17.40 -17.00 5.78
N ASN A 55 -17.03 -17.65 4.67
CA ASN A 55 -17.42 -17.27 3.32
C ASN A 55 -18.82 -17.79 2.92
N ASN A 56 -19.84 -17.50 3.72
CA ASN A 56 -21.24 -17.72 3.35
C ASN A 56 -21.81 -16.48 2.62
N GLU A 57 -22.97 -16.62 1.97
CA GLU A 57 -23.58 -15.54 1.19
C GLU A 57 -23.97 -14.34 2.06
N GLN A 58 -24.57 -14.59 3.23
CA GLN A 58 -25.00 -13.52 4.15
C GLN A 58 -23.83 -12.63 4.60
N ASN A 59 -22.65 -13.20 4.85
CA ASN A 59 -21.45 -12.45 5.21
C ASN A 59 -20.91 -11.62 4.03
N ARG A 60 -21.04 -12.12 2.79
CA ARG A 60 -20.72 -11.33 1.58
C ARG A 60 -21.72 -10.18 1.42
N GLN A 61 -23.02 -10.46 1.50
CA GLN A 61 -24.11 -9.47 1.44
C GLN A 61 -23.94 -8.38 2.50
N LYS A 62 -23.74 -8.74 3.78
CA LYS A 62 -23.47 -7.80 4.88
C LYS A 62 -22.26 -6.91 4.62
N TYR A 63 -21.17 -7.47 4.12
CA TYR A 63 -19.98 -6.69 3.79
C TYR A 63 -20.23 -5.71 2.61
N ARG A 64 -20.98 -6.13 1.58
CA ARG A 64 -21.39 -5.25 0.48
C ARG A 64 -22.34 -4.14 0.96
N GLN A 65 -23.32 -4.47 1.80
CA GLN A 65 -24.19 -3.48 2.44
C GLN A 65 -23.41 -2.46 3.26
N LEU A 66 -22.45 -2.90 4.08
CA LEU A 66 -21.58 -2.01 4.86
C LEU A 66 -20.91 -0.98 3.95
N LEU A 67 -20.31 -1.42 2.84
CA LEU A 67 -19.69 -0.52 1.86
C LEU A 67 -20.72 0.45 1.28
N PHE A 68 -21.81 -0.05 0.69
CA PHE A 68 -22.74 0.74 -0.13
C PHE A 68 -23.73 1.60 0.67
N THR A 69 -23.88 1.35 1.98
CA THR A 69 -24.66 2.22 2.89
C THR A 69 -23.80 3.27 3.60
N THR A 70 -22.51 3.40 3.26
CA THR A 70 -21.62 4.41 3.84
C THR A 70 -22.12 5.83 3.55
N PRO A 71 -22.47 6.64 4.58
CA PRO A 71 -22.93 8.01 4.36
C PRO A 71 -21.89 8.85 3.61
N ASN A 72 -22.36 9.71 2.69
CA ASN A 72 -21.53 10.61 1.88
C ASN A 72 -20.49 9.94 0.97
N LEU A 73 -20.53 8.61 0.76
CA LEU A 73 -19.59 7.90 -0.11
C LEU A 73 -19.55 8.47 -1.54
N ASN A 74 -20.71 8.92 -2.03
CA ASN A 74 -20.88 9.55 -3.35
C ASN A 74 -20.11 10.87 -3.55
N GLN A 75 -19.55 11.48 -2.49
CA GLN A 75 -18.68 12.65 -2.60
C GLN A 75 -17.31 12.29 -3.22
N HIS A 76 -16.86 11.04 -3.04
CA HIS A 76 -15.54 10.56 -3.46
C HIS A 76 -15.58 9.30 -4.34
N ILE A 77 -16.70 8.58 -4.35
CA ILE A 77 -16.95 7.45 -5.26
C ILE A 77 -17.95 7.88 -6.32
N SER A 78 -17.56 7.73 -7.59
CA SER A 78 -18.37 8.01 -8.78
C SER A 78 -18.96 6.73 -9.40
N GLY A 79 -18.32 5.58 -9.19
CA GLY A 79 -18.81 4.28 -9.61
C GLY A 79 -18.40 3.12 -8.69
N VAL A 80 -19.18 2.05 -8.71
CA VAL A 80 -18.88 0.80 -8.00
C VAL A 80 -18.88 -0.36 -8.99
N ILE A 81 -17.82 -1.17 -9.00
CA ILE A 81 -17.81 -2.44 -9.73
C ILE A 81 -18.38 -3.54 -8.83
N LEU A 82 -19.34 -4.30 -9.34
CA LEU A 82 -20.02 -5.41 -8.68
C LEU A 82 -19.58 -6.75 -9.28
N TYR A 83 -19.72 -7.81 -8.48
CA TYR A 83 -19.77 -9.19 -8.94
C TYR A 83 -21.22 -9.61 -9.21
N GLU A 84 -21.45 -10.62 -10.05
CA GLU A 84 -22.79 -11.07 -10.49
C GLU A 84 -23.71 -11.41 -9.29
N GLU A 85 -23.18 -12.09 -8.27
CA GLU A 85 -23.89 -12.34 -6.99
C GLU A 85 -24.36 -11.03 -6.33
N THR A 86 -23.49 -10.03 -6.23
CA THR A 86 -23.79 -8.74 -5.59
C THR A 86 -24.76 -7.87 -6.41
N PHE A 87 -24.80 -8.03 -7.74
CA PHE A 87 -25.80 -7.36 -8.57
C PHE A 87 -27.22 -7.87 -8.29
N HIS A 88 -27.37 -9.15 -7.90
CA HIS A 88 -28.66 -9.73 -7.52
C HIS A 88 -29.04 -9.53 -6.04
N GLN A 89 -28.10 -9.10 -5.20
CA GLN A 89 -28.32 -8.90 -3.76
C GLN A 89 -29.00 -7.56 -3.40
N SER A 90 -29.68 -7.60 -2.26
CA SER A 90 -30.33 -6.45 -1.62
C SER A 90 -29.73 -6.15 -0.24
N THR A 91 -30.06 -4.98 0.28
CA THR A 91 -29.98 -4.67 1.71
C THR A 91 -30.92 -5.55 2.54
N ASP A 92 -30.71 -5.60 3.86
CA ASP A 92 -31.64 -6.21 4.85
C ASP A 92 -33.07 -5.64 4.73
N SER A 93 -33.21 -4.40 4.25
CA SER A 93 -34.50 -3.74 3.97
C SER A 93 -35.11 -4.08 2.60
N GLY A 94 -34.59 -5.10 1.91
CA GLY A 94 -35.11 -5.59 0.62
C GLY A 94 -34.70 -4.79 -0.62
N LYS A 95 -34.21 -3.56 -0.45
CA LYS A 95 -33.75 -2.68 -1.55
C LYS A 95 -32.48 -3.19 -2.22
N LYS A 96 -32.47 -3.34 -3.56
CA LYS A 96 -31.30 -3.84 -4.31
C LYS A 96 -30.11 -2.89 -4.18
N PHE A 97 -28.89 -3.45 -4.19
CA PHE A 97 -27.68 -2.62 -4.16
C PHE A 97 -27.53 -1.73 -5.40
N VAL A 98 -27.99 -2.17 -6.58
CA VAL A 98 -27.95 -1.40 -7.82
C VAL A 98 -28.83 -0.14 -7.74
N ASP A 99 -30.04 -0.27 -7.18
CA ASP A 99 -30.98 0.83 -6.99
C ASP A 99 -30.45 1.83 -5.94
N LEU A 100 -29.93 1.31 -4.82
CA LEU A 100 -29.28 2.09 -3.75
C LEU A 100 -28.11 2.95 -4.28
N LEU A 101 -27.26 2.37 -5.13
CA LEU A 101 -26.11 3.08 -5.72
C LEU A 101 -26.57 4.16 -6.70
N ASN A 102 -27.53 3.84 -7.58
CA ASN A 102 -28.08 4.79 -8.54
C ASN A 102 -28.74 6.01 -7.86
N GLU A 103 -29.51 5.81 -6.78
CA GLU A 103 -30.10 6.90 -5.99
C GLU A 103 -29.05 7.77 -5.27
N GLN A 104 -27.94 7.20 -4.83
CA GLN A 104 -26.79 7.98 -4.34
C GLN A 104 -26.05 8.73 -5.46
N GLY A 105 -26.44 8.54 -6.72
CA GLY A 105 -25.78 9.09 -7.90
C GLY A 105 -24.52 8.33 -8.32
N ILE A 106 -24.16 7.25 -7.62
CA ILE A 106 -23.00 6.42 -7.91
C ILE A 106 -23.35 5.45 -9.04
N VAL A 107 -22.57 5.41 -10.12
CA VAL A 107 -22.85 4.53 -11.26
C VAL A 107 -22.56 3.07 -10.88
N PRO A 108 -23.51 2.13 -10.99
CA PRO A 108 -23.20 0.71 -10.86
C PRO A 108 -22.52 0.20 -12.13
N GLY A 109 -21.57 -0.71 -11.97
CA GLY A 109 -20.98 -1.44 -13.08
C GLY A 109 -20.68 -2.88 -12.70
N ILE A 110 -20.42 -3.71 -13.71
CA ILE A 110 -20.40 -5.17 -13.57
C ILE A 110 -19.11 -5.79 -14.12
N LYS A 111 -18.50 -6.71 -13.37
CA LYS A 111 -17.42 -7.56 -13.91
C LYS A 111 -18.00 -8.62 -14.84
N LEU A 112 -17.56 -8.63 -16.10
CA LEU A 112 -18.05 -9.57 -17.11
C LEU A 112 -17.05 -10.66 -17.51
N ASP A 113 -15.76 -10.53 -17.16
CA ASP A 113 -14.79 -11.60 -17.40
C ASP A 113 -15.07 -12.83 -16.53
N LEU A 114 -14.81 -14.02 -17.06
CA LEU A 114 -14.91 -15.31 -16.36
C LEU A 114 -13.52 -15.82 -15.90
N GLY A 115 -12.56 -14.91 -15.72
CA GLY A 115 -11.21 -15.20 -15.26
C GLY A 115 -10.21 -15.59 -16.36
N VAL A 116 -8.97 -15.86 -15.94
CA VAL A 116 -7.83 -16.15 -16.80
C VAL A 116 -7.73 -17.66 -17.06
N VAL A 117 -7.39 -18.03 -18.29
CA VAL A 117 -7.09 -19.41 -18.74
C VAL A 117 -5.69 -19.47 -19.36
N PRO A 118 -4.92 -20.57 -19.19
CA PRO A 118 -3.55 -20.67 -19.69
C PRO A 118 -3.46 -20.59 -21.23
N LEU A 119 -2.42 -19.96 -21.75
CA LEU A 119 -2.10 -20.00 -23.18
C LEU A 119 -1.13 -21.14 -23.48
N ALA A 120 -1.60 -22.15 -24.21
CA ALA A 120 -0.78 -23.31 -24.59
C ALA A 120 0.45 -22.87 -25.40
N GLY A 121 1.62 -23.43 -25.05
CA GLY A 121 2.90 -23.06 -25.66
C GLY A 121 3.56 -21.79 -25.10
N THR A 122 2.97 -21.12 -24.10
CA THR A 122 3.57 -19.96 -23.41
C THR A 122 4.22 -20.33 -22.08
N ILE A 123 5.08 -19.46 -21.56
CA ILE A 123 5.76 -19.64 -20.27
C ILE A 123 4.91 -19.02 -19.16
N GLY A 124 3.87 -19.75 -18.74
CA GLY A 124 2.99 -19.36 -17.63
C GLY A 124 2.08 -18.16 -17.91
N GLU A 125 1.83 -17.83 -19.17
CA GLU A 125 0.92 -16.75 -19.56
C GLU A 125 -0.52 -17.26 -19.73
N GLY A 126 -1.47 -16.34 -19.84
CA GLY A 126 -2.87 -16.65 -20.05
C GLY A 126 -3.63 -15.57 -20.84
N THR A 127 -4.78 -15.95 -21.38
CA THR A 127 -5.81 -15.04 -21.88
C THR A 127 -7.01 -15.06 -20.94
N THR A 128 -8.04 -14.26 -21.21
CA THR A 128 -9.21 -14.12 -20.34
C THR A 128 -10.46 -14.56 -21.07
N GLN A 129 -11.29 -15.38 -20.43
CA GLN A 129 -12.48 -15.98 -21.03
C GLN A 129 -13.78 -15.23 -20.66
N GLY A 130 -14.86 -15.45 -21.43
CA GLY A 130 -16.20 -14.90 -21.15
C GLY A 130 -16.90 -14.15 -22.29
N LEU A 131 -16.42 -14.24 -23.54
CA LEU A 131 -17.07 -13.59 -24.69
C LEU A 131 -18.38 -14.28 -25.09
N ASP A 132 -18.53 -15.56 -24.77
CA ASP A 132 -19.69 -16.37 -25.16
C ASP A 132 -20.95 -15.91 -24.41
N GLY A 133 -21.98 -15.54 -25.17
CA GLY A 133 -23.20 -14.94 -24.62
C GLY A 133 -23.03 -13.52 -24.04
N LEU A 134 -21.84 -12.90 -24.16
CA LEU A 134 -21.51 -11.62 -23.51
C LEU A 134 -22.48 -10.49 -23.88
N ALA A 135 -22.95 -10.44 -25.14
CA ALA A 135 -23.91 -9.42 -25.57
C ALA A 135 -25.24 -9.50 -24.80
N ALA A 136 -25.80 -10.71 -24.63
CA ALA A 136 -27.04 -10.92 -23.88
C ALA A 136 -26.85 -10.61 -22.39
N LYS A 137 -25.70 -10.98 -21.80
CA LYS A 137 -25.34 -10.58 -20.43
C LYS A 137 -25.24 -9.05 -20.29
N ALA A 138 -24.52 -8.37 -21.19
CA ALA A 138 -24.35 -6.93 -21.18
C ALA A 138 -25.70 -6.19 -21.28
N ALA A 139 -26.59 -6.61 -22.19
CA ALA A 139 -27.95 -6.09 -22.29
C ALA A 139 -28.77 -6.28 -21.00
N ALA A 140 -28.65 -7.44 -20.35
CA ALA A 140 -29.35 -7.73 -19.09
C ALA A 140 -28.86 -6.84 -17.94
N PHE A 141 -27.55 -6.66 -17.76
CA PHE A 141 -26.99 -5.78 -16.73
C PHE A 141 -27.27 -4.29 -17.01
N LYS A 142 -27.24 -3.87 -18.29
CA LYS A 142 -27.67 -2.52 -18.70
C LYS A 142 -29.13 -2.27 -18.33
N LYS A 143 -30.03 -3.17 -18.72
CA LYS A 143 -31.47 -3.11 -18.36
C LYS A 143 -31.69 -3.12 -16.83
N GLY A 144 -30.80 -3.79 -16.10
CA GLY A 144 -30.81 -3.81 -14.64
C GLY A 144 -30.23 -2.57 -13.94
N GLY A 145 -29.76 -1.55 -14.68
CA GLY A 145 -29.30 -0.28 -14.11
C GLY A 145 -27.78 -0.12 -13.99
N CYS A 146 -26.97 -0.98 -14.61
CA CYS A 146 -25.52 -0.75 -14.74
C CYS A 146 -25.22 0.25 -15.89
N GLY A 147 -24.27 1.15 -15.66
CA GLY A 147 -23.76 2.08 -16.69
C GLY A 147 -22.45 1.61 -17.35
N PHE A 148 -21.67 0.79 -16.67
CA PHE A 148 -20.36 0.35 -17.16
C PHE A 148 -20.09 -1.13 -16.88
N ALA A 149 -19.07 -1.68 -17.53
CA ALA A 149 -18.58 -3.04 -17.34
C ALA A 149 -17.09 -3.03 -17.03
N LYS A 150 -16.54 -4.18 -16.60
CA LYS A 150 -15.11 -4.36 -16.37
C LYS A 150 -14.63 -5.75 -16.79
N TRP A 151 -13.44 -5.82 -17.40
CA TRP A 151 -12.81 -7.07 -17.85
C TRP A 151 -11.31 -7.05 -17.61
N ARG A 152 -10.81 -8.03 -16.83
CA ARG A 152 -9.40 -8.10 -16.40
C ARG A 152 -8.57 -9.11 -17.18
N CYS A 153 -7.68 -8.60 -18.02
CA CYS A 153 -6.54 -9.34 -18.57
C CYS A 153 -5.32 -9.26 -17.65
N VAL A 154 -4.38 -10.19 -17.80
CA VAL A 154 -3.20 -10.33 -16.93
C VAL A 154 -1.95 -10.63 -17.76
N LEU A 155 -0.88 -9.88 -17.53
CA LEU A 155 0.41 -10.07 -18.18
C LEU A 155 1.53 -10.05 -17.11
N THR A 156 2.54 -10.90 -17.27
CA THR A 156 3.63 -11.07 -16.30
C THR A 156 4.94 -10.55 -16.87
N ILE A 157 5.80 -9.94 -16.05
CA ILE A 157 7.16 -9.53 -16.45
C ILE A 157 8.18 -10.57 -15.98
N ALA A 158 8.89 -11.19 -16.92
CA ALA A 158 10.08 -12.00 -16.67
C ALA A 158 11.07 -11.87 -17.85
N ASP A 159 12.02 -12.81 -17.97
CA ASP A 159 13.02 -12.82 -19.04
C ASP A 159 12.41 -13.00 -20.45
N HIS A 160 11.29 -13.72 -20.53
CA HIS A 160 10.63 -14.11 -21.78
C HIS A 160 9.15 -13.68 -21.84
N THR A 161 8.66 -12.97 -20.83
CA THR A 161 7.27 -12.51 -20.73
C THR A 161 7.17 -10.99 -20.45
N PRO A 162 6.11 -10.31 -20.92
CA PRO A 162 5.03 -10.87 -21.73
C PRO A 162 5.47 -11.12 -23.17
N SER A 163 5.03 -12.24 -23.74
CA SER A 163 5.37 -12.62 -25.11
C SER A 163 4.55 -11.84 -26.13
N HIS A 164 4.95 -11.90 -27.41
CA HIS A 164 4.14 -11.34 -28.49
C HIS A 164 2.73 -11.95 -28.54
N LEU A 165 2.60 -13.26 -28.29
CA LEU A 165 1.29 -13.93 -28.24
C LEU A 165 0.48 -13.45 -27.03
N GLY A 166 1.09 -13.40 -25.85
CA GLY A 166 0.45 -12.91 -24.62
C GLY A 166 -0.08 -11.48 -24.75
N MET A 167 0.68 -10.58 -25.38
CA MET A 167 0.24 -9.20 -25.65
C MET A 167 -0.85 -9.11 -26.72
N LEU A 168 -0.67 -9.80 -27.85
CA LEU A 168 -1.62 -9.77 -28.98
C LEU A 168 -3.00 -10.29 -28.58
N GLU A 169 -3.06 -11.44 -27.92
CA GLU A 169 -4.31 -12.10 -27.57
C GLU A 169 -5.04 -11.34 -26.44
N ASN A 170 -4.35 -10.90 -25.38
CA ASN A 170 -5.00 -10.09 -24.35
C ASN A 170 -5.52 -8.74 -24.89
N ALA A 171 -4.83 -8.13 -25.85
CA ALA A 171 -5.31 -6.92 -26.53
C ALA A 171 -6.56 -7.20 -27.39
N ASN A 172 -6.54 -8.28 -28.18
CA ASN A 172 -7.65 -8.70 -29.03
C ASN A 172 -8.92 -9.03 -28.22
N VAL A 173 -8.81 -9.80 -27.13
CA VAL A 173 -9.97 -10.15 -26.30
C VAL A 173 -10.55 -8.93 -25.58
N LEU A 174 -9.70 -7.99 -25.11
CA LEU A 174 -10.15 -6.71 -24.55
C LEU A 174 -10.92 -5.88 -25.59
N ALA A 175 -10.47 -5.87 -26.85
CA ALA A 175 -11.13 -5.15 -27.93
C ALA A 175 -12.49 -5.78 -28.33
N ARG A 176 -12.57 -7.11 -28.39
CA ARG A 176 -13.85 -7.85 -28.52
C ARG A 176 -14.82 -7.52 -27.39
N TYR A 177 -14.36 -7.60 -26.14
CA TYR A 177 -15.13 -7.26 -24.95
C TYR A 177 -15.65 -5.81 -25.00
N ALA A 178 -14.77 -4.86 -25.32
CA ALA A 178 -15.09 -3.43 -25.33
C ALA A 178 -16.14 -3.09 -26.41
N SER A 179 -15.96 -3.61 -27.62
CA SER A 179 -16.91 -3.45 -28.72
C SER A 179 -18.31 -3.99 -28.34
N ILE A 180 -18.38 -5.20 -27.77
CA ILE A 180 -19.64 -5.82 -27.32
C ILE A 180 -20.32 -5.02 -26.20
N CYS A 181 -19.56 -4.43 -25.26
CA CYS A 181 -20.12 -3.58 -24.21
C CYS A 181 -20.77 -2.31 -24.77
N GLN A 182 -20.08 -1.64 -25.71
CA GLN A 182 -20.59 -0.38 -26.29
C GLN A 182 -21.86 -0.59 -27.13
N GLN A 183 -21.97 -1.71 -27.87
CA GLN A 183 -23.22 -2.08 -28.55
C GLN A 183 -24.42 -2.19 -27.59
N ASN A 184 -24.16 -2.60 -26.35
CA ASN A 184 -25.16 -2.80 -25.31
C ASN A 184 -25.23 -1.63 -24.30
N GLY A 185 -24.70 -0.45 -24.66
CA GLY A 185 -24.80 0.77 -23.86
C GLY A 185 -24.01 0.77 -22.54
N LEU A 186 -23.04 -0.14 -22.39
CA LEU A 186 -22.12 -0.17 -21.24
C LEU A 186 -20.76 0.41 -21.63
N VAL A 187 -20.25 1.35 -20.83
CA VAL A 187 -18.84 1.81 -20.94
C VAL A 187 -17.91 0.67 -20.52
N PRO A 188 -16.98 0.19 -21.36
CA PRO A 188 -16.02 -0.82 -20.96
C PRO A 188 -14.84 -0.21 -20.18
N ILE A 189 -14.55 -0.77 -19.01
CA ILE A 189 -13.27 -0.59 -18.33
C ILE A 189 -12.31 -1.68 -18.84
N VAL A 190 -11.34 -1.24 -19.64
CA VAL A 190 -10.28 -2.05 -20.24
C VAL A 190 -9.16 -2.20 -19.18
N GLU A 191 -9.03 -3.38 -18.56
CA GLU A 191 -8.05 -3.66 -17.50
C GLU A 191 -6.94 -4.63 -17.98
N PRO A 192 -5.88 -4.15 -18.67
CA PRO A 192 -4.69 -4.93 -18.98
C PRO A 192 -3.70 -4.83 -17.79
N GLU A 193 -3.86 -5.65 -16.76
CA GLU A 193 -2.96 -5.62 -15.61
C GLU A 193 -1.62 -6.27 -15.94
N VAL A 194 -0.57 -5.45 -16.09
CA VAL A 194 0.81 -5.93 -15.98
C VAL A 194 1.13 -6.11 -14.50
N LEU A 195 1.45 -7.34 -14.11
CA LEU A 195 1.75 -7.72 -12.74
C LEU A 195 3.06 -7.09 -12.25
N CYS A 196 3.08 -6.72 -10.97
CA CYS A 196 4.25 -6.20 -10.27
C CYS A 196 5.05 -7.32 -9.55
N ASP A 197 4.79 -8.58 -9.88
CA ASP A 197 5.52 -9.73 -9.37
C ASP A 197 6.89 -9.88 -10.07
N GLY A 198 7.91 -10.32 -9.34
CA GLY A 198 9.31 -10.37 -9.80
C GLY A 198 10.19 -9.25 -9.22
N ASP A 199 11.45 -9.20 -9.69
CA ASP A 199 12.53 -8.32 -9.22
C ASP A 199 12.92 -7.20 -10.19
N HIS A 200 12.26 -7.16 -11.35
CA HIS A 200 12.48 -6.18 -12.42
C HIS A 200 12.44 -4.72 -11.94
N ASP A 201 13.24 -3.84 -12.56
CA ASP A 201 13.27 -2.43 -12.17
C ASP A 201 12.20 -1.57 -12.88
N LEU A 202 12.06 -0.33 -12.41
CA LEU A 202 11.09 0.64 -12.92
C LEU A 202 11.17 0.85 -14.44
N LYS A 203 12.37 0.78 -15.05
CA LYS A 203 12.54 0.98 -16.49
C LYS A 203 12.03 -0.22 -17.29
N ARG A 204 12.23 -1.45 -16.79
CA ARG A 204 11.63 -2.67 -17.39
C ARG A 204 10.11 -2.62 -17.30
N ALA A 205 9.56 -2.23 -16.15
CA ALA A 205 8.12 -2.06 -15.96
C ALA A 205 7.52 -0.98 -16.88
N GLN A 206 8.21 0.16 -17.04
CA GLN A 206 7.81 1.24 -17.94
C GLN A 206 7.77 0.73 -19.39
N LYS A 207 8.84 0.07 -19.85
CA LYS A 207 8.96 -0.41 -21.23
C LYS A 207 7.92 -1.48 -21.58
N VAL A 208 7.62 -2.40 -20.66
CA VAL A 208 6.52 -3.37 -20.85
C VAL A 208 5.18 -2.67 -20.89
N THR A 209 4.91 -1.73 -19.97
CA THR A 209 3.64 -0.99 -19.95
C THR A 209 3.41 -0.22 -21.26
N GLU A 210 4.44 0.45 -21.81
CA GLU A 210 4.38 1.08 -23.14
C GLU A 210 4.00 0.09 -24.26
N GLN A 211 4.63 -1.09 -24.29
CA GLN A 211 4.36 -2.11 -25.30
C GLN A 211 2.93 -2.64 -25.18
N VAL A 212 2.51 -3.06 -24.00
CA VAL A 212 1.16 -3.58 -23.73
C VAL A 212 0.09 -2.56 -24.12
N LEU A 213 0.27 -1.27 -23.80
CA LEU A 213 -0.66 -0.22 -24.19
C LEU A 213 -0.71 -0.02 -25.72
N SER A 214 0.42 -0.12 -26.43
CA SER A 214 0.43 -0.03 -27.90
C SER A 214 -0.34 -1.17 -28.58
N PHE A 215 -0.23 -2.41 -28.08
CA PHE A 215 -1.04 -3.55 -28.55
C PHE A 215 -2.52 -3.32 -28.26
N VAL A 216 -2.86 -2.91 -27.02
CA VAL A 216 -4.25 -2.64 -26.61
C VAL A 216 -4.89 -1.56 -27.48
N TYR A 217 -4.29 -0.37 -27.63
CA TYR A 217 -4.93 0.70 -28.40
C TYR A 217 -4.95 0.46 -29.91
N LYS A 218 -4.03 -0.34 -30.47
CA LYS A 218 -4.15 -0.83 -31.84
C LYS A 218 -5.36 -1.76 -31.99
N ALA A 219 -5.53 -2.74 -31.11
CA ALA A 219 -6.67 -3.64 -31.13
C ALA A 219 -8.02 -2.91 -30.90
N LEU A 220 -8.07 -1.92 -29.98
CA LEU A 220 -9.26 -1.09 -29.78
C LEU A 220 -9.66 -0.35 -31.07
N ALA A 221 -8.69 0.20 -31.83
CA ALA A 221 -8.96 0.84 -33.12
C ALA A 221 -9.43 -0.16 -34.19
N ASP A 222 -8.80 -1.34 -34.26
CA ASP A 222 -9.13 -2.40 -35.23
C ASP A 222 -10.56 -2.96 -35.02
N HIS A 223 -11.06 -2.98 -33.79
CA HIS A 223 -12.44 -3.40 -33.45
C HIS A 223 -13.42 -2.22 -33.36
N HIS A 224 -13.03 -1.05 -33.87
CA HIS A 224 -13.83 0.18 -33.98
C HIS A 224 -14.37 0.70 -32.64
N VAL A 225 -13.63 0.50 -31.54
CA VAL A 225 -14.03 0.90 -30.20
C VAL A 225 -13.96 2.43 -30.06
N TYR A 226 -15.08 3.03 -29.68
CA TYR A 226 -15.26 4.48 -29.56
C TYR A 226 -14.63 4.99 -28.24
N LEU A 227 -13.44 5.58 -28.32
CA LEU A 227 -12.58 5.81 -27.15
C LEU A 227 -13.16 6.78 -26.11
N GLU A 228 -13.89 7.83 -26.52
CA GLU A 228 -14.55 8.73 -25.56
C GLU A 228 -15.62 8.04 -24.70
N GLY A 229 -16.08 6.86 -25.13
CA GLY A 229 -16.99 5.98 -24.41
C GLY A 229 -16.31 4.78 -23.73
N THR A 230 -15.02 4.89 -23.39
CA THR A 230 -14.23 3.84 -22.68
C THR A 230 -13.58 4.38 -21.41
N LEU A 231 -13.02 3.50 -20.58
CA LEU A 231 -12.05 3.85 -19.55
C LEU A 231 -10.90 2.84 -19.53
N LEU A 232 -9.68 3.28 -19.22
CA LEU A 232 -8.53 2.40 -19.02
C LEU A 232 -8.30 2.15 -17.52
N LYS A 233 -8.02 0.91 -17.14
CA LYS A 233 -7.59 0.53 -15.79
C LYS A 233 -6.23 -0.20 -15.87
N PRO A 234 -5.13 0.55 -16.05
CA PRO A 234 -3.80 -0.03 -16.11
C PRO A 234 -3.25 -0.19 -14.69
N ASN A 235 -2.19 -0.99 -14.56
CA ASN A 235 -1.25 -0.88 -13.46
C ASN A 235 -0.60 0.52 -13.42
N MET A 236 -0.10 0.90 -12.25
CA MET A 236 0.93 1.95 -12.17
C MET A 236 2.26 1.36 -12.64
N VAL A 237 3.19 2.20 -13.08
CA VAL A 237 4.56 1.80 -13.42
C VAL A 237 5.37 1.82 -12.13
N THR A 238 5.61 0.65 -11.55
CA THR A 238 6.41 0.45 -10.33
C THR A 238 7.55 -0.54 -10.60
N PRO A 239 8.64 -0.55 -9.82
CA PRO A 239 9.52 -1.72 -9.78
C PRO A 239 8.74 -2.95 -9.30
N GLY A 240 9.28 -4.15 -9.55
CA GLY A 240 8.74 -5.40 -9.05
C GLY A 240 8.81 -5.48 -7.52
N GLN A 241 7.86 -6.20 -6.91
CA GLN A 241 7.75 -6.36 -5.46
C GLN A 241 9.05 -6.87 -4.81
N SER A 242 9.74 -7.80 -5.49
CA SER A 242 11.01 -8.39 -5.06
C SER A 242 12.23 -7.54 -5.44
N SER A 243 12.06 -6.40 -6.13
CA SER A 243 13.20 -5.64 -6.65
C SER A 243 14.04 -5.04 -5.52
N ALA A 244 15.36 -5.22 -5.59
CA ALA A 244 16.31 -4.60 -4.68
C ALA A 244 16.36 -3.06 -4.85
N LYS A 245 16.07 -2.56 -6.05
CA LYS A 245 15.95 -1.12 -6.32
C LYS A 245 14.57 -0.65 -5.86
N LYS A 246 14.52 0.26 -4.89
CA LYS A 246 13.30 1.01 -4.56
C LYS A 246 13.24 2.30 -5.39
N SER A 247 12.03 2.80 -5.61
CA SER A 247 11.75 4.04 -6.32
C SER A 247 10.85 4.92 -5.47
N SER A 248 11.05 6.23 -5.56
CA SER A 248 10.19 7.25 -4.96
C SER A 248 8.80 7.28 -5.62
N HIS A 249 7.82 7.87 -4.93
CA HIS A 249 6.49 8.09 -5.50
C HIS A 249 6.55 9.01 -6.72
N GLU A 250 7.50 9.95 -6.72
CA GLU A 250 7.77 10.92 -7.77
C GLU A 250 8.31 10.24 -9.04
N GLU A 251 9.25 9.31 -8.90
CA GLU A 251 9.73 8.48 -10.03
C GLU A 251 8.63 7.57 -10.59
N ILE A 252 7.86 6.91 -9.72
CA ILE A 252 6.69 6.11 -10.09
C ILE A 252 5.67 6.97 -10.84
N GLY A 253 5.41 8.18 -10.35
CA GLY A 253 4.50 9.14 -10.96
C GLY A 253 4.94 9.58 -12.35
N LEU A 254 6.22 9.96 -12.48
CA LEU A 254 6.80 10.36 -13.75
C LEU A 254 6.79 9.20 -14.77
N ALA A 255 7.30 8.03 -14.40
CA ALA A 255 7.36 6.86 -15.29
C ALA A 255 5.97 6.40 -15.74
N THR A 256 4.98 6.45 -14.84
CA THR A 256 3.57 6.13 -15.17
C THR A 256 3.00 7.13 -16.18
N VAL A 257 3.16 8.45 -15.94
CA VAL A 257 2.63 9.48 -16.85
C VAL A 257 3.37 9.47 -18.19
N GLU A 258 4.67 9.18 -18.23
CA GLU A 258 5.41 8.98 -19.48
C GLU A 258 4.88 7.79 -20.29
N ALA A 259 4.68 6.62 -19.67
CA ALA A 259 4.17 5.43 -20.37
C ALA A 259 2.77 5.69 -20.96
N LEU A 260 1.89 6.33 -20.20
CA LEU A 260 0.56 6.73 -20.68
C LEU A 260 0.65 7.74 -21.84
N ARG A 261 1.52 8.74 -21.73
CA ARG A 261 1.77 9.73 -22.80
C ARG A 261 2.34 9.15 -24.08
N ARG A 262 2.95 7.96 -24.03
CA ARG A 262 3.51 7.24 -25.19
C ARG A 262 2.55 6.19 -25.78
N GLY A 263 1.59 5.68 -24.99
CA GLY A 263 0.72 4.57 -25.39
C GLY A 263 -0.79 4.85 -25.49
N VAL A 264 -1.30 5.96 -24.94
CA VAL A 264 -2.74 6.24 -24.85
C VAL A 264 -3.14 7.40 -25.78
N PRO A 265 -4.25 7.30 -26.55
CA PRO A 265 -4.86 8.43 -27.28
C PRO A 265 -5.60 9.41 -26.36
N SER A 266 -5.53 10.71 -26.66
CA SER A 266 -6.18 11.79 -25.90
C SER A 266 -7.73 11.81 -25.97
N ALA A 267 -8.34 10.94 -26.78
CA ALA A 267 -9.80 10.78 -26.85
C ALA A 267 -10.38 10.00 -25.66
N VAL A 268 -9.57 9.18 -24.98
CA VAL A 268 -9.99 8.50 -23.74
C VAL A 268 -10.36 9.56 -22.69
N PRO A 269 -11.47 9.45 -21.93
CA PRO A 269 -11.86 10.47 -20.95
C PRO A 269 -11.07 10.37 -19.65
N GLY A 270 -10.66 9.16 -19.24
CA GLY A 270 -9.89 8.97 -18.02
C GLY A 270 -9.27 7.59 -17.82
N ILE A 271 -8.29 7.59 -16.90
CA ILE A 271 -7.51 6.43 -16.48
C ILE A 271 -7.84 6.17 -15.01
N THR A 272 -8.26 4.96 -14.67
CA THR A 272 -8.76 4.58 -13.36
C THR A 272 -7.87 3.46 -12.79
N PHE A 273 -6.69 3.80 -12.27
CA PHE A 273 -5.63 2.84 -11.91
C PHE A 273 -6.09 1.73 -10.97
N LEU A 274 -5.62 0.51 -11.20
CA LEU A 274 -5.64 -0.55 -10.19
C LEU A 274 -4.54 -0.31 -9.15
N SER A 275 -4.77 -0.72 -7.90
CA SER A 275 -3.75 -0.61 -6.83
C SER A 275 -2.70 -1.72 -6.86
N GLY A 276 -2.92 -2.79 -7.64
CA GLY A 276 -2.04 -3.96 -7.67
C GLY A 276 -1.83 -4.53 -6.26
N GLY A 277 -0.57 -4.84 -5.92
CA GLY A 277 -0.12 -5.27 -4.59
C GLY A 277 0.18 -4.16 -3.58
N GLN A 278 0.01 -2.87 -3.94
CA GLN A 278 0.39 -1.74 -3.10
C GLN A 278 -0.39 -1.67 -1.78
N SER A 279 0.20 -1.07 -0.74
CA SER A 279 -0.54 -0.76 0.48
C SER A 279 -1.59 0.34 0.24
N GLU A 280 -2.51 0.51 1.20
CA GLU A 280 -3.47 1.61 1.16
C GLU A 280 -2.80 2.99 1.07
N LEU A 281 -1.65 3.18 1.74
CA LEU A 281 -0.95 4.47 1.75
C LEU A 281 -0.18 4.70 0.45
N ASP A 282 0.56 3.69 -0.03
CA ASP A 282 1.35 3.79 -1.26
C ASP A 282 0.47 4.07 -2.48
N ALA A 283 -0.68 3.40 -2.56
CA ALA A 283 -1.64 3.63 -3.64
C ALA A 283 -2.13 5.09 -3.69
N THR A 284 -2.37 5.71 -2.53
CA THR A 284 -2.75 7.13 -2.44
C THR A 284 -1.56 8.05 -2.77
N ALA A 285 -0.36 7.76 -2.26
CA ALA A 285 0.83 8.56 -2.50
C ALA A 285 1.26 8.53 -3.98
N ASN A 286 1.30 7.35 -4.60
CA ASN A 286 1.60 7.17 -6.01
C ASN A 286 0.53 7.86 -6.90
N LEU A 287 -0.77 7.73 -6.58
CA LEU A 287 -1.82 8.44 -7.33
C LEU A 287 -1.68 9.97 -7.25
N ASN A 288 -1.25 10.48 -6.08
CA ASN A 288 -1.00 11.90 -5.90
C ASN A 288 0.21 12.36 -6.71
N ALA A 289 1.32 11.63 -6.66
CA ALA A 289 2.53 11.92 -7.43
C ALA A 289 2.29 11.82 -8.95
N ILE A 290 1.47 10.86 -9.42
CA ILE A 290 1.00 10.77 -10.82
C ILE A 290 0.29 12.06 -11.24
N ASN A 291 -0.57 12.62 -10.39
CA ASN A 291 -1.27 13.87 -10.71
C ASN A 291 -0.37 15.11 -10.59
N GLN A 292 0.57 15.13 -9.65
CA GLN A 292 1.56 16.21 -9.47
C GLN A 292 2.69 16.19 -10.52
N ALA A 293 2.95 15.05 -11.18
CA ALA A 293 4.04 14.90 -12.15
C ALA A 293 4.00 16.01 -13.23
N PRO A 294 5.13 16.69 -13.54
CA PRO A 294 5.18 17.95 -14.30
C PRO A 294 5.03 17.77 -15.83
N LEU A 295 4.19 16.83 -16.26
CA LEU A 295 3.87 16.55 -17.66
C LEU A 295 2.39 16.82 -17.95
N LEU A 296 2.09 17.17 -19.21
CA LEU A 296 0.72 17.35 -19.70
C LEU A 296 -0.06 16.02 -19.67
N LYS A 297 -1.19 16.03 -18.96
CA LYS A 297 -2.12 14.91 -18.78
C LYS A 297 -3.46 15.26 -19.43
N PRO A 298 -3.75 14.80 -20.66
CA PRO A 298 -5.04 15.09 -21.32
C PRO A 298 -6.21 14.26 -20.75
N TRP A 299 -5.91 13.23 -19.93
CA TRP A 299 -6.88 12.37 -19.26
C TRP A 299 -7.12 12.80 -17.81
N LYS A 300 -8.30 12.51 -17.27
CA LYS A 300 -8.50 12.45 -15.81
C LYS A 300 -7.74 11.23 -15.26
N LEU A 301 -6.90 11.41 -14.24
CA LEU A 301 -6.09 10.34 -13.63
C LEU A 301 -6.59 10.03 -12.20
N THR A 302 -7.34 8.95 -12.04
CA THR A 302 -8.00 8.57 -10.78
C THR A 302 -7.87 7.07 -10.49
N PHE A 303 -8.60 6.56 -9.49
CA PHE A 303 -8.49 5.20 -8.95
C PHE A 303 -9.62 4.27 -9.38
N SER A 304 -9.33 2.97 -9.42
CA SER A 304 -10.30 1.87 -9.40
C SER A 304 -9.82 0.79 -8.43
N TYR A 305 -10.08 1.01 -7.15
CA TYR A 305 -9.40 0.33 -6.04
C TYR A 305 -10.29 -0.67 -5.33
N GLY A 306 -9.78 -1.90 -5.19
CA GLY A 306 -10.31 -2.92 -4.30
C GLY A 306 -9.58 -2.85 -2.96
N ARG A 307 -8.46 -3.58 -2.84
CA ARG A 307 -7.61 -3.65 -1.62
C ARG A 307 -7.34 -2.27 -1.01
N ALA A 308 -6.89 -1.29 -1.80
CA ALA A 308 -6.47 0.04 -1.31
C ALA A 308 -7.60 0.92 -0.72
N LEU A 309 -8.87 0.51 -0.85
CA LEU A 309 -10.03 1.13 -0.18
C LEU A 309 -10.67 0.23 0.89
N GLN A 310 -10.32 -1.06 0.95
CA GLN A 310 -11.07 -2.07 1.68
C GLN A 310 -10.26 -2.79 2.78
N GLN A 311 -8.93 -2.75 2.78
CA GLN A 311 -8.12 -3.59 3.67
C GLN A 311 -8.30 -3.18 5.14
N SER A 312 -8.25 -1.88 5.45
CA SER A 312 -8.53 -1.38 6.80
C SER A 312 -10.02 -1.38 7.14
N VAL A 313 -10.91 -1.36 6.15
CA VAL A 313 -12.38 -1.45 6.34
C VAL A 313 -12.76 -2.84 6.85
N LEU A 314 -12.22 -3.90 6.24
CA LEU A 314 -12.39 -5.29 6.70
C LEU A 314 -11.86 -5.47 8.13
N LYS A 315 -10.66 -4.96 8.42
CA LYS A 315 -10.06 -5.01 9.77
C LYS A 315 -10.91 -4.27 10.82
N ALA A 316 -11.41 -3.09 10.48
CA ALA A 316 -12.26 -2.29 11.37
C ALA A 316 -13.64 -2.95 11.60
N TRP A 317 -14.20 -3.62 10.60
CA TRP A 317 -15.45 -4.37 10.73
C TRP A 317 -15.28 -5.65 11.57
N GLY A 318 -14.29 -6.49 11.22
CA GLY A 318 -14.04 -7.75 11.91
C GLY A 318 -15.23 -8.72 11.95
N GLY A 319 -16.14 -8.61 10.97
CA GLY A 319 -17.37 -9.43 10.89
C GLY A 319 -18.47 -9.08 11.89
N LYS A 320 -18.37 -7.95 12.62
CA LYS A 320 -19.28 -7.60 13.72
C LYS A 320 -20.21 -6.45 13.32
N ASP A 321 -21.52 -6.65 13.44
CA ASP A 321 -22.53 -5.64 13.07
C ASP A 321 -22.35 -4.32 13.85
N ALA A 322 -21.99 -4.40 15.14
CA ALA A 322 -21.67 -3.25 15.98
C ALA A 322 -20.51 -2.37 15.44
N ASN A 323 -19.63 -2.93 14.60
CA ASN A 323 -18.48 -2.22 14.04
C ASN A 323 -18.78 -1.55 12.69
N VAL A 324 -19.98 -1.72 12.10
CA VAL A 324 -20.34 -1.17 10.77
C VAL A 324 -20.04 0.33 10.69
N GLY A 325 -20.51 1.12 11.65
CA GLY A 325 -20.28 2.58 11.68
C GLY A 325 -18.81 3.00 11.89
N ALA A 326 -17.94 2.12 12.40
CA ALA A 326 -16.50 2.36 12.48
C ALA A 326 -15.82 2.05 11.14
N ALA A 327 -16.16 0.92 10.52
CA ALA A 327 -15.66 0.53 9.21
C ALA A 327 -16.07 1.50 8.08
N GLN A 328 -17.31 2.01 8.11
CA GLN A 328 -17.78 3.03 7.17
C GLN A 328 -16.99 4.35 7.27
N LYS A 329 -16.63 4.79 8.49
CA LYS A 329 -15.74 5.95 8.69
C LYS A 329 -14.35 5.73 8.09
N VAL A 330 -13.81 4.51 8.20
CA VAL A 330 -12.55 4.13 7.54
C VAL A 330 -12.69 4.16 6.01
N LEU A 331 -13.77 3.62 5.45
CA LEU A 331 -14.01 3.67 4.00
C LEU A 331 -14.10 5.12 3.50
N LEU A 332 -14.87 5.97 4.18
CA LEU A 332 -15.03 7.37 3.78
C LEU A 332 -13.72 8.14 3.86
N ALA A 333 -12.92 7.95 4.92
CA ALA A 333 -11.59 8.56 5.04
C ALA A 333 -10.64 8.10 3.92
N ARG A 334 -10.66 6.80 3.58
CA ARG A 334 -9.86 6.22 2.49
C ARG A 334 -10.34 6.70 1.11
N ALA A 335 -11.63 6.82 0.87
CA ALA A 335 -12.18 7.39 -0.36
C ALA A 335 -11.80 8.87 -0.50
N SER A 336 -11.91 9.65 0.58
CA SER A 336 -11.55 11.08 0.63
C SER A 336 -10.06 11.31 0.34
N ALA A 337 -9.18 10.51 0.94
CA ALA A 337 -7.74 10.57 0.68
C ALA A 337 -7.40 10.31 -0.80
N ASN A 338 -8.04 9.32 -1.43
CA ASN A 338 -7.82 9.03 -2.85
C ASN A 338 -8.48 10.06 -3.78
N GLY A 339 -9.59 10.67 -3.37
CA GLY A 339 -10.20 11.82 -4.07
C GLY A 339 -9.34 13.09 -4.02
N ALA A 340 -8.61 13.32 -2.92
CA ALA A 340 -7.58 14.37 -2.86
C ALA A 340 -6.38 14.03 -3.76
N ALA A 341 -5.98 12.75 -3.82
CA ALA A 341 -4.87 12.28 -4.64
C ALA A 341 -5.15 12.36 -6.15
N SER A 342 -6.39 12.07 -6.60
CA SER A 342 -6.79 12.26 -8.00
C SER A 342 -6.86 13.73 -8.45
N LEU A 343 -6.68 14.67 -7.51
CA LEU A 343 -6.54 16.11 -7.77
C LEU A 343 -5.10 16.62 -7.57
N GLY A 344 -4.15 15.74 -7.22
CA GLY A 344 -2.77 16.14 -6.84
C GLY A 344 -2.70 16.96 -5.55
N LYS A 345 -3.70 16.84 -4.67
CA LYS A 345 -3.90 17.64 -3.45
C LYS A 345 -3.88 16.82 -2.16
N TYR A 346 -3.49 15.54 -2.21
CA TYR A 346 -3.32 14.73 -1.01
C TYR A 346 -2.04 15.16 -0.28
N GLN A 347 -2.21 15.77 0.89
CA GLN A 347 -1.14 16.01 1.84
C GLN A 347 -1.04 14.81 2.80
N VAL A 348 0.16 14.30 3.06
CA VAL A 348 0.42 13.29 4.09
C VAL A 348 0.27 13.93 5.48
N ARG A 349 -0.97 14.12 5.92
CA ARG A 349 -1.26 14.52 7.30
C ARG A 349 -1.19 13.27 8.17
N PHE A 350 -0.22 13.24 9.09
CA PHE A 350 -0.14 12.24 10.17
C PHE A 350 -1.26 12.44 11.21
N SER A 351 -2.51 12.32 10.77
CA SER A 351 -3.67 12.21 11.64
C SER A 351 -3.74 10.78 12.17
N PRO A 352 -3.60 10.53 13.49
CA PRO A 352 -3.65 9.18 14.02
C PRO A 352 -5.03 8.58 13.78
N LEU A 353 -5.11 7.50 13.00
CA LEU A 353 -6.33 6.70 12.87
C LEU A 353 -6.70 6.17 14.27
N PRO A 354 -7.97 6.26 14.70
CA PRO A 354 -8.36 6.08 16.10
C PRO A 354 -8.21 4.64 16.65
N TRP A 355 -7.69 3.72 15.85
CA TRP A 355 -7.42 2.32 16.20
C TRP A 355 -5.92 1.94 16.14
N TYR A 356 -5.01 2.88 15.85
CA TYR A 356 -3.57 2.59 15.72
C TYR A 356 -2.73 3.20 16.85
N GLN A 357 -2.52 2.43 17.93
CA GLN A 357 -1.54 2.74 18.97
C GLN A 357 -0.15 2.18 18.60
N GLY A 358 0.49 2.80 17.62
CA GLY A 358 1.93 2.66 17.37
C GLY A 358 2.72 3.84 17.95
N PRO A 359 4.05 3.72 18.12
CA PRO A 359 4.89 4.85 18.52
C PRO A 359 4.79 5.99 17.49
N ARG A 360 4.57 7.22 17.96
CA ARG A 360 4.49 8.41 17.09
C ARG A 360 5.88 8.77 16.56
N ILE A 361 6.11 8.53 15.27
CA ILE A 361 7.22 9.15 14.55
C ILE A 361 6.82 10.60 14.23
N MET A 362 7.48 11.57 14.85
CA MET A 362 7.40 12.97 14.46
C MET A 362 8.41 13.20 13.33
N VAL A 363 7.93 13.61 12.16
CA VAL A 363 8.80 14.12 11.08
C VAL A 363 9.00 15.62 11.34
N PRO A 364 10.25 16.12 11.55
CA PRO A 364 10.48 17.55 11.72
C PRO A 364 10.19 18.33 10.43
N GLU A 365 9.59 19.52 10.55
CA GLU A 365 9.46 20.43 9.40
C GLU A 365 10.83 20.99 9.01
N TYR A 366 11.18 20.84 7.73
CA TYR A 366 12.46 21.31 7.19
C TYR A 366 12.37 22.79 6.77
N GLN A 367 12.67 23.69 7.71
CA GLN A 367 12.74 25.13 7.46
C GLN A 367 13.98 25.49 6.62
N VAL A 368 13.76 25.95 5.38
CA VAL A 368 14.84 26.46 4.50
C VAL A 368 15.15 27.92 4.88
N PRO A 369 16.38 28.26 5.33
CA PRO A 369 16.66 29.62 5.81
C PRO A 369 16.71 30.65 4.67
N TRP A 370 15.91 31.71 4.80
CA TRP A 370 16.06 32.96 4.05
C TRP A 370 16.52 34.10 4.99
N TYR A 371 17.08 35.17 4.42
CA TYR A 371 17.94 36.12 5.14
C TYR A 371 17.47 37.57 4.95
N GLN A 372 17.15 38.30 6.04
CA GLN A 372 17.35 39.76 6.23
C GLN A 372 16.70 40.32 7.52
N GLY A 373 17.24 41.42 8.06
CA GLY A 373 16.48 42.44 8.80
C GLY A 373 16.43 42.37 10.35
N PRO A 374 16.72 43.48 11.08
CA PRO A 374 16.57 43.56 12.54
C PRO A 374 15.38 44.45 13.04
N ARG A 375 15.05 44.32 14.34
CA ARG A 375 14.11 45.15 15.18
C ARG A 375 12.60 44.90 14.96
N ILE A 376 11.67 45.07 15.93
CA ILE A 376 11.68 45.60 17.33
C ILE A 376 10.59 44.88 18.19
N MET A 377 10.58 45.02 19.54
CA MET A 377 9.58 44.41 20.46
C MET A 377 8.63 45.43 21.14
N VAL A 378 7.37 45.04 21.43
CA VAL A 378 6.48 45.52 22.54
C VAL A 378 5.35 44.45 22.82
N PRO A 379 4.50 44.49 23.90
CA PRO A 379 4.36 43.32 24.80
C PRO A 379 2.94 42.67 24.99
N GLU A 380 2.89 41.79 26.01
CA GLU A 380 1.90 40.77 26.46
C GLU A 380 0.39 41.09 26.62
N TYR A 381 -0.47 40.05 26.57
CA TYR A 381 -1.43 39.73 27.67
C TYR A 381 -1.98 38.25 27.73
N GLN A 382 -1.48 37.47 28.70
CA GLN A 382 -2.13 36.48 29.61
C GLN A 382 -3.17 35.39 29.17
N VAL A 383 -2.73 34.11 29.21
CA VAL A 383 -3.26 32.82 29.80
C VAL A 383 -4.78 32.59 30.12
N PRO A 384 -5.32 31.33 30.06
CA PRO A 384 -4.97 30.23 31.01
C PRO A 384 -4.88 28.76 30.51
N TRP A 385 -3.82 28.09 30.99
CA TRP A 385 -3.58 26.67 31.33
C TRP A 385 -4.42 25.49 30.77
N TYR A 386 -3.70 24.46 30.29
CA TYR A 386 -3.92 23.07 30.76
C TYR A 386 -2.59 22.29 30.81
N GLN A 387 -2.53 21.25 31.65
CA GLN A 387 -1.28 20.55 32.02
C GLN A 387 -1.14 19.19 31.32
N GLY A 388 0.03 18.93 30.73
CA GLY A 388 0.39 17.64 30.13
C GLY A 388 1.90 17.40 30.25
N SER A 389 2.29 16.19 30.67
CA SER A 389 3.67 15.88 31.06
C SER A 389 4.66 15.96 29.89
N ARG A 390 5.67 16.82 30.02
CA ARG A 390 6.83 16.84 29.11
C ARG A 390 7.81 15.72 29.48
N ILE A 391 8.33 15.03 28.47
CA ILE A 391 9.58 14.27 28.56
C ILE A 391 10.57 14.98 27.63
N MET A 392 11.70 15.43 28.19
CA MET A 392 12.81 15.95 27.41
C MET A 392 13.69 14.78 26.97
N VAL A 393 13.99 14.68 25.68
CA VAL A 393 15.09 13.87 25.15
C VAL A 393 16.24 14.85 24.84
N PRO A 394 17.49 14.60 25.26
CA PRO A 394 18.59 15.52 25.02
C PRO A 394 18.91 15.64 23.53
N GLU A 395 19.27 16.85 23.08
CA GLU A 395 19.82 17.06 21.75
C GLU A 395 21.17 16.35 21.58
N TYR A 396 21.38 15.78 20.39
CA TYR A 396 22.69 15.25 19.98
C TYR A 396 23.37 16.25 19.04
N GLN A 397 24.17 17.14 19.61
CA GLN A 397 24.96 18.13 18.86
C GLN A 397 26.18 17.46 18.22
N VAL A 398 26.25 17.44 16.88
CA VAL A 398 27.45 17.03 16.14
C VAL A 398 28.36 18.26 15.99
N PRO A 399 29.62 18.24 16.48
CA PRO A 399 30.45 19.44 16.52
C PRO A 399 30.88 19.97 15.14
N TRP A 400 30.92 21.29 15.01
CA TRP A 400 31.68 21.96 13.94
C TRP A 400 33.18 21.87 14.20
N TYR A 401 33.98 21.78 13.14
CA TYR A 401 35.43 21.68 13.23
C TYR A 401 36.11 23.06 13.13
N GLN A 402 36.78 23.49 14.20
CA GLN A 402 37.77 24.59 14.15
C GLN A 402 38.88 24.41 15.19
N GLY A 403 39.94 25.22 15.06
CA GLY A 403 41.23 25.04 15.74
C GLY A 403 41.27 25.35 17.24
N PRO A 404 42.43 25.14 17.89
CA PRO A 404 42.53 25.08 19.36
C PRO A 404 42.67 26.46 20.03
N ARG A 405 42.04 26.62 21.22
CA ARG A 405 42.71 27.11 22.45
C ARG A 405 41.82 27.21 23.71
N ILE A 406 42.42 26.76 24.83
CA ILE A 406 42.26 27.25 26.23
C ILE A 406 40.92 26.96 26.96
N MET A 407 41.03 26.57 28.23
CA MET A 407 39.92 26.26 29.15
C MET A 407 39.63 27.41 30.14
N VAL A 408 38.41 27.44 30.69
CA VAL A 408 38.01 28.15 31.92
C VAL A 408 37.06 27.21 32.72
N PRO A 409 37.07 27.17 34.07
CA PRO A 409 36.31 26.18 34.85
C PRO A 409 34.79 26.45 34.98
N GLU A 410 34.05 25.43 35.42
CA GLU A 410 32.60 25.49 35.71
C GLU A 410 32.23 26.23 37.03
N TYR A 411 30.94 26.55 37.17
CA TYR A 411 30.28 27.00 38.40
C TYR A 411 28.91 26.30 38.57
N GLN A 412 28.37 26.19 39.80
CA GLN A 412 27.57 25.00 40.22
C GLN A 412 26.17 25.27 40.85
N VAL A 413 25.13 24.55 40.33
CA VAL A 413 23.82 24.11 40.94
C VAL A 413 22.83 25.17 41.53
N PRO A 414 21.55 24.88 41.94
CA PRO A 414 20.91 23.59 42.36
C PRO A 414 19.46 23.18 41.90
N TRP A 415 19.31 21.86 41.70
CA TRP A 415 18.22 20.90 42.08
C TRP A 415 16.71 21.09 41.75
N TYR A 416 16.12 20.00 41.22
CA TYR A 416 15.11 19.17 41.93
C TYR A 416 15.13 17.70 41.42
N GLN A 417 14.58 16.74 42.17
CA GLN A 417 14.49 15.32 41.75
C GLN A 417 13.15 14.65 42.09
N GLY A 418 12.75 13.69 41.26
CA GLY A 418 11.70 12.70 41.52
C GLY A 418 12.26 11.27 41.49
N PRO A 419 11.54 10.27 42.00
CA PRO A 419 12.12 8.96 42.34
C PRO A 419 12.54 8.13 41.11
N ARG A 420 13.70 7.47 41.21
CA ARG A 420 14.13 6.38 40.32
C ARG A 420 13.92 5.01 40.99
N ILE A 421 13.36 4.07 40.25
CA ILE A 421 13.50 2.64 40.53
C ILE A 421 14.75 2.15 39.82
N MET A 422 15.61 1.37 40.49
CA MET A 422 16.76 0.74 39.85
C MET A 422 16.46 -0.71 39.48
N VAL A 423 16.76 -1.05 38.23
CA VAL A 423 17.02 -2.41 37.74
C VAL A 423 18.49 -2.40 37.30
N PRO A 424 19.33 -3.40 37.64
CA PRO A 424 20.78 -3.26 37.55
C PRO A 424 21.29 -3.12 36.10
N GLU A 425 22.12 -2.10 35.86
CA GLU A 425 22.91 -1.98 34.63
C GLU A 425 24.11 -2.93 34.66
N TYR A 426 24.23 -3.76 33.61
CA TYR A 426 25.33 -4.70 33.45
C TYR A 426 26.48 -4.04 32.67
N GLN A 427 27.66 -3.96 33.29
CA GLN A 427 28.87 -3.38 32.68
C GLN A 427 29.53 -4.38 31.73
N VAL A 428 29.92 -3.93 30.53
CA VAL A 428 30.77 -4.68 29.59
C VAL A 428 32.18 -4.04 29.57
N PRO A 429 33.29 -4.81 29.54
CA PRO A 429 34.60 -4.27 29.93
C PRO A 429 35.30 -3.36 28.92
N TRP A 430 36.27 -2.62 29.44
CA TRP A 430 37.14 -1.67 28.73
C TRP A 430 38.16 -2.33 27.80
N TYR A 431 38.65 -1.57 26.82
CA TYR A 431 39.98 -1.75 26.21
C TYR A 431 40.88 -0.57 26.60
N GLN A 432 42.18 -0.79 26.81
CA GLN A 432 43.09 0.24 27.32
C GLN A 432 43.97 0.88 26.24
N GLY A 433 44.03 2.21 26.26
CA GLY A 433 45.24 2.98 25.92
C GLY A 433 46.03 3.33 27.21
N PRO A 434 47.29 3.76 27.11
CA PRO A 434 48.17 3.97 28.26
C PRO A 434 47.72 5.12 29.19
N ARG A 435 47.96 4.95 30.50
CA ARG A 435 47.61 5.91 31.57
C ARG A 435 48.79 6.79 31.98
N ILE A 436 48.47 7.97 32.54
CA ILE A 436 49.32 8.78 33.42
C ILE A 436 48.46 9.14 34.67
N MET A 437 49.05 9.23 35.87
CA MET A 437 48.34 9.51 37.14
C MET A 437 49.10 10.49 38.04
N VAL A 438 48.38 11.39 38.74
CA VAL A 438 48.69 11.93 40.09
C VAL A 438 47.34 12.39 40.76
N PRO A 439 47.24 12.84 42.04
CA PRO A 439 46.67 12.03 43.15
C PRO A 439 45.30 12.52 43.72
N GLU A 440 44.92 11.99 44.90
CA GLU A 440 43.59 11.95 45.55
C GLU A 440 43.18 13.16 46.43
N TYR A 441 41.88 13.28 46.79
CA TYR A 441 41.43 13.73 48.13
C TYR A 441 40.00 13.26 48.56
N GLN A 442 39.55 13.63 49.77
CA GLN A 442 38.62 12.91 50.68
C GLN A 442 37.13 13.40 50.78
N VAL A 443 36.29 12.71 51.59
CA VAL A 443 34.79 12.76 51.63
C VAL A 443 34.17 12.87 53.06
N PRO A 444 33.01 13.57 53.29
CA PRO A 444 32.19 13.39 54.52
C PRO A 444 30.62 13.50 54.47
N TRP A 445 29.92 12.46 54.98
CA TRP A 445 28.71 12.38 55.88
C TRP A 445 27.26 12.95 55.64
N TYR A 446 26.32 12.04 55.25
CA TYR A 446 25.15 11.40 55.96
C TYR A 446 23.92 12.11 56.67
N GLN A 447 22.81 11.31 56.74
CA GLN A 447 21.43 11.44 57.33
C GLN A 447 20.34 12.08 56.42
N GLY A 448 19.03 11.81 56.55
CA GLY A 448 18.15 10.93 57.41
C GLY A 448 16.65 11.23 57.11
N PRO A 449 15.57 10.70 57.78
CA PRO A 449 15.40 9.62 58.78
C PRO A 449 14.39 8.51 58.29
N ARG A 450 13.37 8.08 59.09
CA ARG A 450 12.36 7.00 58.77
C ARG A 450 11.02 7.07 59.55
N ILE A 451 9.92 6.54 59.00
CA ILE A 451 8.69 5.99 59.67
C ILE A 451 8.23 4.70 58.90
N MET A 452 7.33 3.85 59.44
CA MET A 452 7.34 2.37 59.24
C MET A 452 5.98 1.60 59.16
N VAL A 453 5.92 0.56 58.28
CA VAL A 453 5.07 -0.69 58.22
C VAL A 453 3.51 -0.60 58.34
N PRO A 454 2.71 -1.67 58.10
CA PRO A 454 2.96 -3.10 57.71
C PRO A 454 2.31 -3.50 56.33
N GLU A 455 2.06 -4.75 55.87
CA GLU A 455 2.23 -6.12 56.41
C GLU A 455 2.55 -7.19 55.31
N TYR A 456 2.02 -8.43 55.38
CA TYR A 456 2.50 -9.64 54.65
C TYR A 456 1.43 -10.78 54.55
N GLN A 457 1.46 -11.64 53.50
CA GLN A 457 0.95 -13.04 53.46
C GLN A 457 1.42 -13.78 52.16
N VAL A 458 1.47 -15.14 52.15
CA VAL A 458 2.03 -16.05 51.09
C VAL A 458 1.41 -17.48 51.21
N PRO A 459 1.86 -18.65 50.63
CA PRO A 459 2.94 -19.02 49.64
C PRO A 459 2.42 -19.36 48.20
N TRP A 460 2.86 -20.29 47.31
CA TRP A 460 3.54 -21.63 47.31
C TRP A 460 4.39 -21.93 46.02
N TYR A 461 4.70 -23.21 45.73
CA TYR A 461 5.71 -23.74 44.75
C TYR A 461 5.11 -24.99 44.00
N GLN A 462 5.72 -25.81 43.10
CA GLN A 462 7.13 -26.13 42.75
C GLN A 462 7.29 -26.86 41.38
N GLY A 463 8.30 -26.48 40.57
CA GLY A 463 9.15 -27.41 39.77
C GLY A 463 8.78 -27.77 38.30
N PRO A 464 9.67 -28.46 37.54
CA PRO A 464 11.04 -28.91 37.87
C PRO A 464 12.18 -28.23 37.05
N ARG A 465 13.43 -28.67 37.22
CA ARG A 465 14.67 -28.22 36.52
C ARG A 465 15.35 -29.37 35.77
N ILE A 466 16.24 -29.05 34.82
CA ILE A 466 17.52 -29.75 34.54
C ILE A 466 18.50 -28.75 33.86
N MET A 467 19.82 -29.04 33.87
CA MET A 467 20.90 -28.11 33.47
C MET A 467 21.86 -28.72 32.43
N VAL A 468 22.59 -27.88 31.70
CA VAL A 468 23.91 -28.16 31.07
C VAL A 468 24.72 -26.83 31.01
N PRO A 469 26.07 -26.85 30.93
CA PRO A 469 26.90 -25.84 31.60
C PRO A 469 27.79 -24.96 30.70
N GLU A 470 28.42 -23.95 31.32
CA GLU A 470 29.44 -23.06 30.72
C GLU A 470 30.82 -23.74 30.56
N TYR A 471 31.68 -23.13 29.73
CA TYR A 471 33.12 -23.40 29.71
C TYR A 471 33.91 -22.07 29.56
N GLN A 472 34.98 -21.89 30.33
CA GLN A 472 35.85 -20.72 30.28
C GLN A 472 37.29 -21.11 29.87
N VAL A 473 38.03 -20.15 29.31
CA VAL A 473 39.47 -20.27 29.03
C VAL A 473 40.24 -19.36 30.02
N PRO A 474 41.16 -19.90 30.86
CA PRO A 474 41.85 -19.10 31.87
C PRO A 474 43.10 -18.37 31.35
N TRP A 475 43.52 -17.34 32.09
CA TRP A 475 44.72 -16.52 31.82
C TRP A 475 46.01 -17.14 32.37
N TYR A 476 47.16 -16.66 31.88
CA TYR A 476 48.49 -17.17 32.21
C TYR A 476 49.36 -16.13 32.93
N GLN A 477 49.89 -16.48 34.12
CA GLN A 477 51.10 -15.89 34.67
C GLN A 477 51.78 -16.89 35.62
N GLY A 478 53.07 -17.17 35.42
CA GLY A 478 53.77 -18.30 36.06
C GLY A 478 54.77 -17.92 37.17
N PRO A 479 55.04 -18.82 38.13
CA PRO A 479 56.17 -18.75 39.06
C PRO A 479 57.42 -19.51 38.54
N ARG A 480 58.46 -19.62 39.37
CA ARG A 480 59.82 -20.06 39.01
C ARG A 480 60.02 -21.60 38.96
N ILE A 481 60.82 -22.02 37.98
CA ILE A 481 61.85 -23.09 37.96
C ILE A 481 61.87 -24.10 39.13
N MET A 482 61.68 -25.39 38.83
CA MET A 482 62.59 -26.54 39.13
C MET A 482 61.97 -27.86 38.63
N GLY A 483 62.78 -28.90 38.35
CA GLY A 483 62.33 -30.30 38.30
C GLY A 483 62.34 -30.97 36.92
N GLU A 484 63.07 -32.09 36.85
CA GLU A 484 63.41 -32.95 35.71
C GLU A 484 62.29 -33.85 35.08
N ASP A 485 62.68 -34.51 33.98
CA ASP A 485 62.32 -35.88 33.53
C ASP A 485 60.99 -36.27 32.81
N ALA A 486 61.16 -36.48 31.49
CA ALA A 486 61.08 -37.78 30.78
C ALA A 486 59.75 -38.46 30.35
N SER A 487 59.74 -38.88 29.06
CA SER A 487 59.02 -40.04 28.47
C SER A 487 57.48 -39.98 28.32
N SER A 488 56.80 -40.74 27.42
CA SER A 488 57.13 -41.35 26.10
C SER A 488 55.85 -41.93 25.43
N ALA A 489 55.92 -42.28 24.12
CA ALA A 489 54.93 -43.07 23.33
C ALA A 489 53.53 -42.43 23.10
N ALA A 490 52.91 -42.41 21.90
CA ALA A 490 52.54 -43.44 20.90
C ALA A 490 51.23 -44.21 21.26
N ALA A 491 50.38 -44.70 20.34
CA ALA A 491 50.48 -44.87 18.87
C ALA A 491 49.10 -44.86 18.14
N GLU A 492 49.13 -44.91 16.79
CA GLU A 492 48.22 -45.62 15.83
C GLU A 492 46.67 -45.41 15.86
N SER A 493 45.99 -45.05 14.75
CA SER A 493 45.54 -45.83 13.54
C SER A 493 44.27 -46.69 13.78
N LEU A 494 43.30 -46.97 12.88
CA LEU A 494 43.12 -46.98 11.39
C LEU A 494 41.77 -46.30 10.98
N PHE A 495 41.45 -45.88 9.73
CA PHE A 495 41.09 -46.64 8.50
C PHE A 495 39.92 -47.66 8.72
N VAL A 496 38.87 -47.85 7.87
CA VAL A 496 38.56 -47.57 6.44
C VAL A 496 37.05 -47.21 6.23
N ALA A 497 36.61 -46.79 5.03
CA ALA A 497 35.23 -46.35 4.68
C ALA A 497 34.47 -47.24 3.64
N LYS A 498 33.12 -47.10 3.56
CA LYS A 498 32.17 -47.32 2.42
C LYS A 498 30.73 -46.93 2.88
N HIS A 499 29.78 -46.35 2.14
CA HIS A 499 29.30 -46.30 0.73
C HIS A 499 28.26 -47.36 0.30
N SER A 500 27.25 -46.88 -0.45
CA SER A 500 26.07 -47.55 -1.03
C SER A 500 24.97 -47.97 -0.03
N TYR A 501 23.66 -47.89 -0.36
CA TYR A 501 22.99 -47.45 -1.60
C TYR A 501 22.08 -46.24 -1.37
#